data_AF-A0A7Y6IUR4-F1
#
_entry.id   AF-A0A7Y6IUR4-F1
#
_cell.length_a   1.000
_cell.length_b   1.000
_cell.length_c   1.000
_cell.angle_alpha   90.00
_cell.angle_beta   90.00
_cell.angle_gamma   90.00
#
_symmetry.space_group_name_H-M   'P 1'
#
loop_
_entity.id
_entity.type
_entity.pdbx_description
1 polymer ?
#
loop_
_entity_poly.entity_id
_entity_poly.type
_entity_poly.pdbx_seq_one_letter_code
_entity_poly.pdbx_strand_id
1 'polypeptide(L)'
;MSMPRNPRNQIYPANQDLPAAGRGGLLARLWRWRTELLLLALLGLVALILTAAVRGGHWTPFAVLAGAVSAPAVTRTGRNWAVAHFWCVVSRHRLQRTCLETTMHTRSGRIPLVLWITPTRTGEKALILTRAGISGAEFEAYAEEIAAACWARSANVYRHRRWAQLVVVEVVRREELPGALPPGLERLYGRRAWVALRHDLEEPPDLLPRERALMAA
;
A
#
# COMPACT_ATOMS: atom_id res chain seq x y z
N MET A 1 -25.71 19.12 17.02
CA MET A 1 -25.68 17.83 17.74
C MET A 1 -24.65 16.96 17.05
N SER A 2 -23.39 17.04 17.49
CA SER A 2 -22.27 16.31 16.88
C SER A 2 -22.40 14.82 17.19
N MET A 3 -22.60 14.00 16.16
CA MET A 3 -22.45 12.55 16.26
C MET A 3 -21.12 12.22 16.95
N PRO A 4 -21.10 11.44 18.04
CA PRO A 4 -19.85 10.97 18.63
C PRO A 4 -19.09 10.14 17.58
N ARG A 5 -17.77 10.34 17.49
CA ARG A 5 -16.89 9.49 16.66
C ARG A 5 -17.12 8.03 17.01
N ASN A 6 -17.20 7.16 16.01
CA ASN A 6 -17.41 5.72 16.15
C ASN A 6 -16.51 5.12 17.26
N PRO A 7 -17.06 4.71 18.43
CA PRO A 7 -16.29 4.19 19.56
C PRO A 7 -15.84 2.73 19.35
N ARG A 8 -16.15 2.10 18.21
CA ARG A 8 -16.07 0.64 18.03
C ARG A 8 -14.67 0.03 17.99
N ASN A 9 -13.58 0.79 17.89
CA ASN A 9 -12.25 0.19 17.73
C ASN A 9 -11.12 0.88 18.52
N GLN A 10 -11.48 1.62 19.57
CA GLN A 10 -10.51 2.06 20.57
C GLN A 10 -10.07 0.86 21.42
N ILE A 11 -8.98 0.21 21.00
CA ILE A 11 -8.36 -0.92 21.72
C ILE A 11 -7.81 -0.47 23.09
N TYR A 12 -7.53 0.83 23.25
CA TYR A 12 -6.98 1.41 24.47
C TYR A 12 -7.97 2.39 25.12
N PRO A 13 -8.17 2.31 26.44
CA PRO A 13 -9.04 3.22 27.15
C PRO A 13 -8.50 4.66 27.04
N ALA A 14 -9.41 5.63 26.89
CA ALA A 14 -9.10 7.05 26.64
C ALA A 14 -8.27 7.74 27.76
N ASN A 15 -7.98 7.03 28.85
CA ASN A 15 -7.23 7.50 30.01
C ASN A 15 -5.75 7.06 30.01
N GLN A 16 -5.28 6.36 28.98
CA GLN A 16 -3.87 5.95 28.85
C GLN A 16 -3.14 6.82 27.82
N ASP A 17 -2.12 7.54 28.27
CA ASP A 17 -1.16 8.22 27.40
C ASP A 17 -0.36 7.16 26.63
N LEU A 18 -0.77 6.91 25.38
CA LEU A 18 -0.02 6.04 24.49
C LEU A 18 1.29 6.72 24.09
N PRO A 19 2.43 6.01 24.09
CA PRO A 19 3.67 6.58 23.58
C PRO A 19 3.49 7.01 22.12
N ALA A 20 4.04 8.18 21.76
CA ALA A 20 3.92 8.73 20.42
C ALA A 20 4.15 7.67 19.33
N ALA A 21 3.14 7.50 18.47
CA ALA A 21 3.17 6.54 17.37
C ALA A 21 4.35 6.85 16.44
N GLY A 22 5.04 5.82 15.97
CA GLY A 22 6.16 5.95 15.03
C GLY A 22 7.53 5.60 15.61
N ARG A 23 7.62 5.23 16.89
CA ARG A 23 8.84 4.61 17.46
C ARG A 23 9.14 3.29 16.73
N GLY A 24 10.24 3.26 15.99
CA GLY A 24 10.67 2.12 15.19
C GLY A 24 12.19 2.05 15.11
N GLY A 25 12.72 0.85 14.83
CA GLY A 25 14.16 0.68 14.62
C GLY A 25 14.65 1.47 13.40
N LEU A 26 15.96 1.73 13.35
CA LEU A 26 16.61 2.48 12.26
C LEU A 26 16.24 1.93 10.87
N LEU A 27 16.19 0.61 10.72
CA LEU A 27 15.78 -0.05 9.48
C LEU A 27 14.35 0.30 9.05
N ALA A 28 13.40 0.36 9.99
CA ALA A 28 12.02 0.74 9.67
C ALA A 28 11.92 2.22 9.29
N ARG A 29 12.73 3.09 9.90
CA ARG A 29 12.82 4.51 9.55
C ARG A 29 13.43 4.71 8.17
N LEU A 30 14.56 4.05 7.88
CA LEU A 30 15.18 4.04 6.56
C LEU A 30 14.22 3.51 5.49
N TRP A 31 13.45 2.46 5.79
CA TRP A 31 12.47 1.92 4.85
C TRP A 31 11.32 2.89 4.54
N ARG A 32 10.91 3.71 5.52
CA ARG A 32 9.95 4.80 5.29
C ARG A 32 10.56 5.90 4.43
N TRP A 33 11.78 6.32 4.77
CA TRP A 33 12.55 7.33 4.02
C TRP A 33 13.03 6.85 2.65
N ARG A 34 12.87 5.56 2.31
CA ARG A 34 13.24 4.98 1.00
C ARG A 34 12.88 5.88 -0.18
N THR A 35 11.66 6.40 -0.25
CA THR A 35 11.22 7.22 -1.39
C THR A 35 11.91 8.58 -1.41
N GLU A 36 12.10 9.21 -0.26
CA GLU A 36 12.81 10.49 -0.13
C GLU A 36 14.30 10.31 -0.45
N LEU A 37 14.92 9.24 0.05
CA LEU A 37 16.32 8.90 -0.24
C LEU A 37 16.53 8.57 -1.72
N LEU A 38 15.61 7.85 -2.36
CA LEU A 38 15.69 7.58 -3.80
C LEU A 38 15.53 8.85 -4.63
N LEU A 39 14.61 9.74 -4.25
CA LEU A 39 14.44 11.04 -4.92
C LEU A 39 15.66 11.94 -4.75
N LEU A 40 16.23 12.01 -3.54
CA LEU A 40 17.46 12.76 -3.26
C LEU A 40 18.66 12.19 -4.02
N ALA A 41 18.80 10.87 -4.06
CA ALA A 41 19.86 10.20 -4.81
C ALA A 41 19.74 10.45 -6.32
N LEU A 42 18.52 10.39 -6.86
CA LEU A 42 18.26 10.70 -8.26
C LEU A 42 18.60 12.16 -8.58
N LEU A 43 18.16 13.10 -7.73
CA LEU A 43 18.46 14.52 -7.90
C LEU A 43 19.96 14.79 -7.83
N GLY A 44 20.67 14.17 -6.89
CA GLY A 44 22.12 14.27 -6.75
C GLY A 44 22.86 13.72 -7.99
N LEU A 45 22.43 12.56 -8.51
CA LEU A 45 23.00 11.99 -9.72
C LEU A 45 22.80 12.90 -10.93
N VAL A 46 21.60 13.44 -11.11
CA VAL A 46 21.29 14.40 -12.19
C VAL A 46 22.18 15.64 -12.06
N ALA A 47 22.31 16.21 -10.85
CA ALA A 47 23.18 17.36 -10.61
C ALA A 47 24.65 17.07 -10.94
N LEU A 48 25.18 15.88 -10.57
CA LEU A 48 26.54 15.48 -10.90
C LEU A 48 26.75 15.33 -12.41
N ILE A 49 25.80 14.70 -13.12
CA ILE A 49 25.87 14.55 -14.58
C ILE A 49 25.85 15.92 -15.27
N LEU A 50 24.94 16.81 -14.86
CA LEU A 50 24.82 18.15 -15.45
C LEU A 50 26.06 19.00 -15.16
N THR A 51 26.59 18.97 -13.92
CA THR A 51 27.80 19.73 -13.58
C THR A 51 29.04 19.21 -14.31
N ALA A 52 29.15 17.90 -14.53
CA ALA A 52 30.20 17.33 -15.37
C ALA A 52 30.05 17.73 -16.85
N ALA A 53 28.82 17.76 -17.36
CA ALA A 53 28.50 18.16 -18.73
C ALA A 53 28.89 19.60 -19.03
N VAL A 54 28.53 20.52 -18.13
CA VAL A 54 28.84 21.96 -18.26
C VAL A 54 30.34 22.18 -18.26
N ARG A 55 31.08 21.50 -17.37
CA ARG A 55 32.55 21.59 -17.34
C ARG A 55 33.21 21.01 -18.59
N GLY A 56 32.62 19.98 -19.19
CA GLY A 56 33.13 19.33 -20.40
C GLY A 56 32.63 19.92 -21.72
N GLY A 57 31.72 20.91 -21.70
CA GLY A 57 31.11 21.47 -22.91
C GLY A 57 30.19 20.51 -23.68
N HIS A 58 29.76 19.40 -23.06
CA HIS A 58 28.94 18.39 -23.71
C HIS A 58 27.44 18.68 -23.55
N TRP A 59 26.72 18.79 -24.66
CA TRP A 59 25.26 19.00 -24.67
C TRP A 59 24.45 17.70 -24.57
N THR A 60 25.10 16.55 -24.77
CA THR A 60 24.46 15.22 -24.80
C THR A 60 23.64 14.88 -23.54
N PRO A 61 24.09 15.11 -22.29
CA PRO A 61 23.27 14.80 -21.12
C PRO A 61 22.05 15.70 -21.01
N PHE A 62 22.11 16.95 -21.48
CA PHE A 62 20.92 17.82 -21.54
C PHE A 62 19.88 17.26 -22.51
N ALA A 63 20.30 16.83 -23.70
CA ALA A 63 19.41 16.22 -24.69
C ALA A 63 18.81 14.90 -24.18
N VAL A 64 19.61 14.05 -23.51
CA VAL A 64 19.13 12.80 -22.90
C VAL A 64 18.13 13.09 -21.78
N LEU A 65 18.41 14.07 -20.91
CA LEU A 65 17.52 14.42 -19.80
C LEU A 65 16.20 15.02 -20.31
N ALA A 66 16.29 15.91 -21.29
CA ALA A 66 15.12 16.45 -21.99
C ALA A 66 14.31 15.32 -22.63
N GLY A 67 14.94 14.42 -23.39
CA GLY A 67 14.28 13.27 -23.99
C GLY A 67 13.62 12.35 -22.95
N ALA A 68 14.32 12.04 -21.85
CA ALA A 68 13.81 11.17 -20.78
C ALA A 68 12.62 11.77 -20.03
N VAL A 69 12.55 13.09 -19.88
CA VAL A 69 11.42 13.78 -19.23
C VAL A 69 10.27 14.02 -20.22
N SER A 70 10.60 14.41 -21.46
CA SER A 70 9.62 14.75 -22.49
C SER A 70 8.92 13.52 -23.08
N ALA A 71 9.63 12.40 -23.30
CA ALA A 71 9.02 11.21 -23.92
C ALA A 71 7.86 10.60 -23.09
N PRO A 72 7.96 10.46 -21.76
CA PRO A 72 6.82 10.03 -20.94
C PRO A 72 5.71 11.08 -20.87
N ALA A 73 6.05 12.37 -20.94
CA ALA A 73 5.07 13.45 -20.89
C ALA A 73 4.23 13.56 -22.19
N VAL A 74 4.84 13.27 -23.34
CA VAL A 74 4.16 13.31 -24.65
C VAL A 74 3.30 12.06 -24.88
N THR A 75 3.71 10.90 -24.36
CA THR A 75 2.98 9.65 -24.58
C THR A 75 1.86 9.44 -23.56
N ARG A 76 0.66 9.03 -24.04
CA ARG A 76 -0.47 8.67 -23.16
C ARG A 76 -0.11 7.53 -22.20
N THR A 77 0.69 6.58 -22.66
CA THR A 77 1.19 5.45 -21.86
C THR A 77 2.12 5.91 -20.75
N GLY A 78 3.07 6.82 -21.04
CA GLY A 78 3.98 7.36 -20.05
C GLY A 78 3.26 8.17 -18.97
N ARG A 79 2.33 9.04 -19.37
CA ARG A 79 1.47 9.79 -18.43
C ARG A 79 0.66 8.87 -17.53
N ASN A 80 0.00 7.85 -18.09
CA ASN A 80 -0.80 6.90 -17.31
C ASN A 80 0.06 6.10 -16.32
N TRP A 81 1.25 5.68 -16.75
CA TRP A 81 2.21 4.98 -15.89
C TRP A 81 2.69 5.87 -14.75
N ALA A 82 3.05 7.13 -15.03
CA ALA A 82 3.50 8.09 -14.02
C ALA A 82 2.39 8.40 -13.01
N VAL A 83 1.17 8.62 -13.48
CA VAL A 83 0.00 8.84 -12.61
C VAL A 83 -0.24 7.62 -11.72
N ALA A 84 -0.17 6.40 -12.25
CA ALA A 84 -0.37 5.18 -11.47
C ALA A 84 0.70 5.02 -10.35
N HIS A 85 1.96 5.30 -10.65
CA HIS A 85 3.04 5.25 -9.65
C HIS A 85 2.98 6.42 -8.65
N PHE A 86 2.56 7.60 -9.10
CA PHE A 86 2.29 8.73 -8.21
C PHE A 86 1.24 8.36 -7.17
N TRP A 87 0.12 7.76 -7.59
CA TRP A 87 -0.92 7.28 -6.67
C TRP A 87 -0.40 6.22 -5.70
N CYS A 88 0.50 5.33 -6.12
CA CYS A 88 1.15 4.38 -5.21
C CYS A 88 1.95 5.08 -4.11
N VAL A 89 2.68 6.16 -4.42
CA VAL A 89 3.42 6.94 -3.41
C VAL A 89 2.46 7.68 -2.47
N VAL A 90 1.41 8.29 -3.02
CA VAL A 90 0.38 8.99 -2.23
C VAL A 90 -0.31 8.03 -1.27
N SER A 91 -0.75 6.86 -1.75
CA SER A 91 -1.40 5.83 -0.93
C SER A 91 -0.46 5.27 0.11
N ARG A 92 0.84 5.13 -0.17
CA ARG A 92 1.82 4.74 0.84
C ARG A 92 1.87 5.73 2.00
N HIS A 93 2.02 7.01 1.70
CA HIS A 93 2.10 8.05 2.72
C HIS A 93 0.80 8.14 3.51
N ARG A 94 -0.35 8.11 2.81
CA ARG A 94 -1.66 8.17 3.43
C ARG A 94 -1.96 6.97 4.31
N LEU A 95 -1.70 5.74 3.84
CA LEU A 95 -1.82 4.52 4.66
C LEU A 95 -0.98 4.60 5.93
N GLN A 96 0.28 5.04 5.83
CA GLN A 96 1.16 5.20 6.99
C GLN A 96 0.63 6.26 7.97
N ARG A 97 0.14 7.39 7.46
CA ARG A 97 -0.51 8.42 8.29
C ARG A 97 -1.76 7.88 8.96
N THR A 98 -2.60 7.12 8.27
CA THR A 98 -3.77 6.46 8.88
C THR A 98 -3.34 5.53 10.01
N CYS A 99 -2.30 4.72 9.81
CA CYS A 99 -1.80 3.82 10.87
C CYS A 99 -1.19 4.58 12.06
N LEU A 100 -0.67 5.79 11.84
CA LEU A 100 -0.14 6.66 12.90
C LEU A 100 -1.25 7.35 13.70
N GLU A 101 -2.30 7.82 13.02
CA GLU A 101 -3.40 8.59 13.62
C GLU A 101 -4.51 7.70 14.21
N THR A 102 -4.55 6.41 13.82
CA THR A 102 -5.48 5.40 14.37
C THR A 102 -4.79 4.47 15.36
N THR A 103 -5.56 3.62 16.04
CA THR A 103 -5.05 2.60 16.98
C THR A 103 -4.34 1.43 16.30
N MET A 104 -4.15 1.46 14.97
CA MET A 104 -3.39 0.47 14.18
C MET A 104 -1.87 0.57 14.42
N HIS A 105 -1.48 0.61 15.68
CA HIS A 105 -0.10 0.61 16.14
C HIS A 105 -0.02 -0.23 17.42
N THR A 106 1.12 -0.88 17.63
CA THR A 106 1.29 -1.67 18.86
C THR A 106 1.37 -0.75 20.08
N ARG A 107 1.11 -1.27 21.29
CA ARG A 107 1.30 -0.53 22.56
C ARG A 107 2.67 0.15 22.69
N SER A 108 3.71 -0.37 22.02
CA SER A 108 5.05 0.24 21.96
C SER A 108 5.20 1.37 20.92
N GLY A 109 4.11 1.79 20.27
CA GLY A 109 4.09 2.81 19.20
C GLY A 109 4.63 2.33 17.85
N ARG A 110 4.71 1.02 17.59
CA ARG A 110 5.24 0.51 16.31
C ARG A 110 4.09 0.38 15.31
N ILE A 111 4.22 1.08 14.18
CA ILE A 111 3.25 0.98 13.08
C ILE A 111 3.59 -0.18 12.12
N PRO A 112 2.58 -0.74 11.43
CA PRO A 112 2.76 -1.65 10.32
C PRO A 112 3.68 -1.10 9.24
N LEU A 113 4.42 -1.99 8.58
CA LEU A 113 5.38 -1.61 7.55
C LEU A 113 4.77 -1.87 6.16
N VAL A 114 4.54 -0.80 5.41
CA VAL A 114 4.20 -0.91 3.98
C VAL A 114 5.45 -1.35 3.21
N LEU A 115 5.47 -2.62 2.79
CA LEU A 115 6.60 -3.22 2.07
C LEU A 115 6.64 -2.73 0.63
N TRP A 116 5.50 -2.85 -0.05
CA TRP A 116 5.41 -2.60 -1.48
C TRP A 116 4.00 -2.17 -1.86
N ILE A 117 3.88 -1.29 -2.86
CA ILE A 117 2.60 -0.93 -3.48
C ILE A 117 2.75 -1.05 -4.99
N THR A 118 1.83 -1.78 -5.61
CA THR A 118 1.79 -1.97 -7.07
C THR A 118 0.53 -1.33 -7.63
N PRO A 119 0.61 -0.60 -8.76
CA PRO A 119 -0.58 -0.13 -9.45
C PRO A 119 -1.38 -1.30 -10.01
N THR A 120 -2.70 -1.17 -10.03
CA THR A 120 -3.65 -2.15 -10.57
C THR A 120 -4.60 -1.47 -11.54
N ARG A 121 -5.49 -2.23 -12.19
CA ARG A 121 -6.52 -1.64 -13.07
C ARG A 121 -7.49 -0.71 -12.33
N THR A 122 -7.84 -1.06 -11.11
CA THR A 122 -8.86 -0.38 -10.28
C THR A 122 -8.26 0.66 -9.33
N GLY A 123 -6.95 0.64 -9.11
CA GLY A 123 -6.26 1.56 -8.19
C GLY A 123 -4.86 1.04 -7.86
N GLU A 124 -4.67 0.59 -6.62
CA GLU A 124 -3.40 -0.02 -6.21
C GLU A 124 -3.58 -1.13 -5.15
N LYS A 125 -2.57 -2.01 -5.05
CA LYS A 125 -2.48 -3.02 -3.99
C LYS A 125 -1.24 -2.80 -3.16
N ALA A 126 -1.42 -2.67 -1.85
CA ALA A 126 -0.37 -2.52 -0.87
C ALA A 126 -0.14 -3.83 -0.11
N LEU A 127 1.10 -4.31 -0.09
CA LEU A 127 1.55 -5.39 0.78
C LEU A 127 2.09 -4.79 2.08
N ILE A 128 1.47 -5.18 3.19
CA ILE A 128 1.75 -4.65 4.52
C ILE A 128 2.23 -5.79 5.41
N LEU A 129 3.36 -5.55 6.09
CA LEU A 129 3.84 -6.38 7.19
C LEU A 129 3.29 -5.82 8.50
N THR A 130 2.35 -6.53 9.10
CA THR A 130 1.84 -6.20 10.43
C THR A 130 2.89 -6.55 11.49
N ARG A 131 2.78 -5.89 12.65
CA ARG A 131 3.64 -6.17 13.81
C ARG A 131 2.87 -7.05 14.80
N ALA A 132 3.60 -7.72 15.68
CA ALA A 132 2.98 -8.49 16.77
C ALA A 132 2.02 -7.60 17.57
N GLY A 133 0.76 -8.04 17.68
CA GLY A 133 -0.34 -7.27 18.27
C GLY A 133 -1.25 -6.57 17.25
N ILE A 134 -0.94 -6.63 15.95
CA ILE A 134 -1.79 -6.09 14.87
C ILE A 134 -2.18 -7.24 13.94
N SER A 135 -3.49 -7.36 13.68
CA SER A 135 -4.05 -8.46 12.88
C SER A 135 -4.65 -7.99 11.56
N GLY A 136 -4.89 -8.90 10.62
CA GLY A 136 -5.63 -8.58 9.39
C GLY A 136 -7.08 -8.16 9.64
N ALA A 137 -7.72 -8.70 10.69
CA ALA A 137 -9.07 -8.32 11.10
C ALA A 137 -9.15 -6.84 11.52
N GLU A 138 -8.08 -6.32 12.10
CA GLU A 138 -8.00 -4.92 12.48
C GLU A 138 -7.94 -4.01 11.25
N PHE A 139 -7.21 -4.40 10.21
CA PHE A 139 -7.22 -3.70 8.93
C PHE A 139 -8.60 -3.76 8.25
N GLU A 140 -9.30 -4.89 8.33
CA GLU A 140 -10.68 -5.02 7.83
C GLU A 140 -11.63 -4.08 8.59
N ALA A 141 -11.50 -3.98 9.91
CA ALA A 141 -12.30 -3.07 10.74
C ALA A 141 -12.06 -1.59 10.40
N TYR A 142 -10.86 -1.24 9.94
CA TYR A 142 -10.46 0.11 9.54
C TYR A 142 -10.53 0.36 8.02
N ALA A 143 -11.16 -0.53 7.26
CA ALA A 143 -11.18 -0.44 5.80
C ALA A 143 -11.81 0.87 5.28
N GLU A 144 -12.85 1.38 5.95
CA GLU A 144 -13.50 2.63 5.58
C GLU A 144 -12.61 3.84 5.85
N GLU A 145 -11.93 3.89 7.00
CA GLU A 145 -10.98 4.95 7.33
C GLU A 145 -9.77 4.92 6.39
N ILE A 146 -9.32 3.72 6.00
CA ILE A 146 -8.27 3.55 5.00
C ILE A 146 -8.73 4.09 3.64
N ALA A 147 -9.95 3.74 3.20
CA ALA A 147 -10.50 4.22 1.94
C ALA A 147 -10.62 5.75 1.93
N ALA A 148 -11.19 6.33 2.99
CA ALA A 148 -11.33 7.77 3.15
C ALA A 148 -9.96 8.47 3.17
N ALA A 149 -9.02 7.96 3.96
CA ALA A 149 -7.68 8.53 4.08
C ALA A 149 -6.92 8.46 2.76
N CYS A 150 -7.10 7.41 1.97
CA CYS A 150 -6.47 7.27 0.67
C CYS A 150 -7.20 8.02 -0.45
N TRP A 151 -8.35 8.66 -0.22
CA TRP A 151 -9.20 9.20 -1.30
C TRP A 151 -9.65 8.13 -2.31
N ALA A 152 -10.02 6.97 -1.78
CA ALA A 152 -10.49 5.83 -2.55
C ALA A 152 -12.00 5.65 -2.40
N ARG A 153 -12.62 4.94 -3.35
CA ARG A 153 -14.03 4.56 -3.29
C ARG A 153 -14.25 3.48 -2.23
N SER A 154 -13.32 2.53 -2.15
CA SER A 154 -13.31 1.47 -1.14
C SER A 154 -11.89 0.95 -0.92
N ALA A 155 -11.71 0.22 0.19
CA ALA A 155 -10.50 -0.53 0.46
C ALA A 155 -10.89 -1.96 0.83
N ASN A 156 -10.34 -2.94 0.12
CA ASN A 156 -10.53 -4.36 0.44
C ASN A 156 -9.27 -4.90 1.12
N VAL A 157 -9.45 -5.73 2.12
CA VAL A 157 -8.34 -6.30 2.88
C VAL A 157 -8.33 -7.81 2.69
N TYR A 158 -7.15 -8.35 2.41
CA TYR A 158 -6.95 -9.77 2.21
C TYR A 158 -5.76 -10.26 3.06
N ARG A 159 -5.90 -11.45 3.64
CA ARG A 159 -4.86 -12.06 4.47
C ARG A 159 -3.99 -12.99 3.64
N HIS A 160 -2.69 -13.01 3.90
CA HIS A 160 -1.81 -13.95 3.22
C HIS A 160 -2.02 -15.39 3.74
N ARG A 161 -2.17 -16.36 2.83
CA ARG A 161 -2.47 -17.77 3.16
C ARG A 161 -1.44 -18.43 4.06
N ARG A 162 -0.16 -18.18 3.79
CA ARG A 162 0.97 -18.78 4.55
C ARG A 162 1.41 -17.99 5.78
N TRP A 163 1.15 -16.68 5.83
CA TRP A 163 1.82 -15.78 6.77
C TRP A 163 0.84 -14.76 7.35
N ALA A 164 0.35 -14.99 8.57
CA ALA A 164 -0.65 -14.13 9.20
C ALA A 164 -0.17 -12.66 9.41
N GLN A 165 1.14 -12.44 9.44
CA GLN A 165 1.75 -11.11 9.55
C GLN A 165 1.73 -10.32 8.23
N LEU A 166 1.34 -10.92 7.10
CA LEU A 166 1.22 -10.23 5.82
C LEU A 166 -0.24 -10.02 5.47
N VAL A 167 -0.56 -8.75 5.19
CA VAL A 167 -1.88 -8.29 4.80
C VAL A 167 -1.76 -7.53 3.48
N VAL A 168 -2.70 -7.77 2.59
CA VAL A 168 -2.82 -7.05 1.32
C VAL A 168 -4.02 -6.12 1.41
N VAL A 169 -3.79 -4.84 1.20
CA VAL A 169 -4.84 -3.82 1.12
C VAL A 169 -4.99 -3.38 -0.33
N GLU A 170 -6.11 -3.69 -0.95
CA GLU A 170 -6.49 -3.22 -2.29
C GLU A 170 -7.26 -1.92 -2.16
N VAL A 171 -6.68 -0.83 -2.63
CA VAL A 171 -7.28 0.50 -2.65
C VAL A 171 -7.96 0.70 -4.01
N VAL A 172 -9.29 0.76 -4.01
CA VAL A 172 -10.10 0.85 -5.22
C VAL A 172 -10.50 2.31 -5.46
N ARG A 173 -10.02 2.90 -6.56
CA ARG A 173 -10.29 4.29 -6.94
C ARG A 173 -11.20 4.40 -8.16
N ARG A 174 -11.11 3.41 -9.05
CA ARG A 174 -11.75 3.41 -10.36
C ARG A 174 -12.45 2.08 -10.57
N GLU A 175 -13.56 2.14 -11.29
CA GLU A 175 -14.20 0.94 -11.82
C GLU A 175 -13.30 0.28 -12.87
N GLU A 176 -13.37 -1.04 -12.98
CA GLU A 176 -12.57 -1.77 -13.95
C GLU A 176 -13.07 -1.42 -15.37
N LEU A 177 -12.17 -0.87 -16.20
CA LEU A 177 -12.50 -0.59 -17.59
C LEU A 177 -12.27 -1.87 -18.40
N PRO A 178 -13.30 -2.43 -19.06
CA PRO A 178 -13.13 -3.60 -19.92
C PRO A 178 -12.07 -3.33 -20.99
N GLY A 179 -11.09 -4.24 -21.13
CA GLY A 179 -10.02 -4.13 -22.14
C GLY A 179 -8.79 -3.30 -21.76
N ALA A 180 -8.73 -2.71 -20.56
CA ALA A 180 -7.51 -2.03 -20.11
C ALA A 180 -6.35 -3.00 -19.84
N LEU A 181 -5.17 -2.73 -20.39
CA LEU A 181 -3.95 -3.47 -20.05
C LEU A 181 -3.61 -3.24 -18.57
N PRO A 182 -3.41 -4.30 -17.77
CA PRO A 182 -3.11 -4.16 -16.37
C PRO A 182 -1.71 -3.55 -16.19
N PRO A 183 -1.57 -2.46 -15.42
CA PRO A 183 -0.26 -1.94 -15.07
C PRO A 183 0.43 -2.83 -14.01
N GLY A 184 1.76 -2.78 -13.94
CA GLY A 184 2.55 -3.38 -12.86
C GLY A 184 2.58 -4.91 -12.85
N LEU A 185 2.72 -5.50 -11.65
CA LEU A 185 2.83 -6.97 -11.46
C LEU A 185 1.56 -7.72 -11.84
N GLU A 186 0.39 -7.08 -11.91
CA GLU A 186 -0.84 -7.74 -12.39
C GLU A 186 -0.69 -8.22 -13.84
N ARG A 187 0.19 -7.59 -14.62
CA ARG A 187 0.51 -8.03 -15.98
C ARG A 187 1.29 -9.34 -16.01
N LEU A 188 2.19 -9.54 -15.05
CA LEU A 188 3.11 -10.66 -15.02
C LEU A 188 2.53 -11.88 -14.28
N TYR A 189 1.72 -11.63 -13.25
CA TYR A 189 1.23 -12.67 -12.35
C TYR A 189 -0.31 -12.72 -12.29
N GLY A 190 -1.02 -11.91 -13.06
CA GLY A 190 -2.47 -11.79 -12.95
C GLY A 190 -2.93 -11.09 -11.66
N ARG A 191 -4.22 -10.76 -11.61
CA ARG A 191 -4.83 -9.97 -10.52
C ARG A 191 -4.67 -10.59 -9.13
N ARG A 192 -4.61 -11.92 -9.05
CA ARG A 192 -4.66 -12.69 -7.78
C ARG A 192 -3.41 -13.49 -7.46
N ALA A 193 -2.46 -13.70 -8.39
CA ALA A 193 -1.43 -14.73 -8.18
C ALA A 193 -0.12 -14.21 -7.59
N TRP A 194 0.16 -12.90 -7.59
CA TRP A 194 1.42 -12.41 -7.00
C TRP A 194 1.43 -12.47 -5.46
N VAL A 195 0.28 -12.68 -4.80
CA VAL A 195 0.18 -13.02 -3.38
C VAL A 195 -0.80 -14.17 -3.21
N ALA A 196 -0.40 -15.24 -2.53
CA ALA A 196 -1.31 -16.31 -2.15
C ALA A 196 -2.28 -15.79 -1.08
N LEU A 197 -3.43 -15.27 -1.49
CA LEU A 197 -4.47 -14.78 -0.60
C LEU A 197 -5.28 -15.96 -0.05
N ARG A 198 -5.58 -15.92 1.25
CA ARG A 198 -6.63 -16.77 1.83
C ARG A 198 -7.96 -16.11 1.51
N HIS A 199 -8.88 -16.83 0.86
CA HIS A 199 -10.18 -16.29 0.42
C HIS A 199 -11.26 -16.46 1.52
N ASP A 200 -10.90 -17.09 2.63
CA ASP A 200 -11.88 -17.85 3.40
C ASP A 200 -11.93 -17.37 4.87
N LEU A 201 -13.01 -16.65 5.19
CA LEU A 201 -13.98 -17.18 6.14
C LEU A 201 -14.66 -18.40 5.46
N GLU A 202 -13.94 -19.53 5.37
CA GLU A 202 -14.60 -20.82 5.19
C GLU A 202 -15.15 -21.15 6.57
N GLU A 203 -16.45 -21.35 6.64
CA GLU A 203 -17.16 -21.81 7.81
C GLU A 203 -16.45 -23.06 8.38
N PRO A 204 -16.20 -23.12 9.71
CA PRO A 204 -15.48 -24.24 10.28
C PRO A 204 -16.18 -25.56 9.90
N PRO A 205 -15.43 -26.62 9.55
CA PRO A 205 -15.99 -27.91 9.12
C PRO A 205 -16.92 -28.54 10.16
N ASP A 206 -16.90 -28.03 11.40
CA ASP A 206 -17.71 -28.48 12.52
C ASP A 206 -19.19 -28.05 12.45
N LEU A 207 -19.59 -27.22 11.47
CA LEU A 207 -20.97 -26.77 11.26
C LEU A 207 -21.68 -27.39 10.05
N LEU A 208 -21.12 -28.45 9.44
CA LEU A 208 -21.89 -29.23 8.46
C LEU A 208 -23.03 -29.96 9.19
N PRO A 209 -24.31 -29.75 8.81
CA PRO A 209 -25.41 -30.52 9.38
C PRO A 209 -25.13 -32.00 9.17
N ARG A 210 -25.16 -32.75 10.28
CA ARG A 210 -24.86 -34.19 10.40
C ARG A 210 -25.68 -35.08 9.46
N GLU A 211 -26.69 -34.54 8.78
CA GLU A 211 -27.58 -35.25 7.86
C GLU A 211 -26.91 -35.71 6.57
N ARG A 212 -25.83 -35.07 6.09
CA ARG A 212 -25.17 -35.49 4.83
C ARG A 212 -24.19 -36.66 5.00
N ALA A 213 -23.79 -37.00 6.22
CA ALA A 213 -22.90 -38.13 6.48
C ALA A 213 -23.63 -39.49 6.46
N LEU A 214 -24.96 -39.49 6.60
CA LEU A 214 -25.78 -40.70 6.66
C LEU A 214 -26.37 -41.13 5.31
N MET A 215 -26.29 -40.31 4.27
CA MET A 215 -26.78 -40.67 2.91
C MET A 215 -25.69 -41.24 1.99
N ALA A 216 -24.47 -41.45 2.50
CA ALA A 216 -23.34 -42.01 1.76
C ALA A 216 -22.84 -43.36 2.30
N ALA A 217 -23.65 -44.03 3.15
CA ALA A 217 -23.48 -45.42 3.56
C ALA A 217 -24.66 -46.24 3.02
#